data_AF-A0A8X8BL25-F1
#
_entry.id   AF-A0A8X8BL25-F1
#
_cell.length_a   1.000
_cell.length_b   1.000
_cell.length_c   1.000
_cell.angle_alpha   90.00
_cell.angle_beta   90.00
_cell.angle_gamma   90.00
#
_symmetry.space_group_name_H-M   'P 1'
#
loop_
_entity.id
_entity.type
_entity.pdbx_description
1 polymer ?
#
loop_
_entity_poly.entity_id
_entity_poly.type
_entity_poly.pdbx_seq_one_letter_code
_entity_poly.pdbx_strand_id
1 'polypeptide(L)'
;MDAWWKLKRRKAPYNDGVLEAGTQSREKVPDDKGVSLEKISSFSKNLKSEQSYILAQNVSTCSDPLEVCLHRKTVQDTNHVFQHVIPAEGKPVTNQKNSGRCWIFSCLNVMRLPFMKKFNIEEFEFSQSYLFFWDKMREYCLRLRNMVTSQAFKTEISDAIDGMMEEVYRVVSICLGSPPESFTWEYRDKEKNFHRIGPLTPLEFYREHVKPLYNVEDKICLVNDPRPQNPYGKLYCVEYLGNMVGGRKTLYNNQPIEKLKKVAADSIKEGEENKEDAYEKWRVENSWGDDRGNKGYLIMTDDWFSEYVYEVVVDKKFVSAEVLEVMKQEPVMLPAWDPMGALA
;
A
#
# COMPACT_ATOMS: atom_id res chain seq x y z
N MET A 1 -38.77 5.15 -5.84
CA MET A 1 -38.86 6.55 -5.39
C MET A 1 -37.52 7.18 -5.69
N ASP A 2 -37.36 7.61 -6.93
CA ASP A 2 -36.14 8.17 -7.49
C ASP A 2 -36.19 9.69 -7.37
N ALA A 3 -35.33 10.26 -6.53
CA ALA A 3 -35.19 11.71 -6.39
C ALA A 3 -34.11 12.21 -7.35
N TRP A 4 -34.60 12.84 -8.42
CA TRP A 4 -33.86 13.68 -9.35
C TRP A 4 -33.12 14.83 -8.69
N TRP A 5 -31.86 15.08 -9.09
CA TRP A 5 -31.26 16.42 -9.02
C TRP A 5 -30.51 16.74 -10.31
N LYS A 6 -31.25 17.33 -11.27
CA LYS A 6 -30.70 18.04 -12.43
C LYS A 6 -30.25 19.43 -11.98
N LEU A 7 -28.94 19.65 -11.90
CA LEU A 7 -28.37 20.98 -11.65
C LEU A 7 -28.56 21.86 -12.90
N LYS A 8 -29.48 22.83 -12.83
CA LYS A 8 -29.68 23.87 -13.85
C LYS A 8 -28.46 24.78 -13.94
N ARG A 9 -27.65 24.67 -14.99
CA ARG A 9 -26.71 25.74 -15.39
C ARG A 9 -27.54 26.92 -15.95
N ARG A 10 -27.48 28.07 -15.28
CA ARG A 10 -28.05 29.34 -15.78
C ARG A 10 -27.27 29.76 -17.04
N LYS A 11 -27.97 29.93 -18.17
CA LYS A 11 -27.46 30.64 -19.36
C LYS A 11 -27.33 32.12 -19.01
N ALA A 12 -26.13 32.68 -19.12
CA ALA A 12 -25.93 34.13 -19.17
C ALA A 12 -26.38 34.65 -20.55
N PRO A 13 -26.94 35.88 -20.65
CA PRO A 13 -27.40 36.44 -21.90
C PRO A 13 -26.22 36.75 -22.84
N TYR A 14 -26.42 36.40 -24.11
CA TYR A 14 -25.52 36.67 -25.24
C TYR A 14 -25.63 38.16 -25.58
N ASN A 15 -24.50 38.87 -25.58
CA ASN A 15 -24.43 40.31 -25.86
C ASN A 15 -23.81 40.47 -27.26
N ASP A 16 -24.61 40.93 -28.23
CA ASP A 16 -24.19 41.21 -29.62
C ASP A 16 -23.37 42.51 -29.73
N GLY A 17 -22.24 42.54 -29.04
CA GLY A 17 -21.24 43.60 -29.17
C GLY A 17 -20.26 43.26 -30.28
N VAL A 18 -20.45 43.84 -31.46
CA VAL A 18 -19.45 43.87 -32.53
C VAL A 18 -18.21 44.59 -31.99
N LEU A 19 -17.17 43.84 -31.66
CA LEU A 19 -15.84 44.37 -31.36
C LEU A 19 -15.09 44.54 -32.68
N GLU A 20 -14.92 45.80 -33.10
CA GLU A 20 -14.07 46.18 -34.20
C GLU A 20 -12.63 45.69 -33.97
N ALA A 21 -12.08 44.97 -34.95
CA ALA A 21 -10.74 44.43 -34.91
C ALA A 21 -9.72 45.57 -35.05
N GLY A 22 -9.19 46.04 -33.92
CA GLY A 22 -7.94 46.80 -33.89
C GLY A 22 -6.79 45.90 -34.37
N THR A 23 -6.20 46.26 -35.51
CA THR A 23 -5.00 45.65 -36.08
C THR A 23 -3.79 45.91 -35.19
N GLN A 24 -3.63 45.11 -34.13
CA GLN A 24 -2.33 44.86 -33.53
C GLN A 24 -1.76 43.58 -34.13
N SER A 25 -0.69 43.74 -34.89
CA SER A 25 0.13 42.66 -35.43
C SER A 25 0.59 41.74 -34.30
N ARG A 26 -0.13 40.63 -34.10
CA ARG A 26 0.38 39.51 -33.32
C ARG A 26 1.64 39.03 -34.02
N GLU A 27 2.78 39.19 -33.37
CA GLU A 27 4.02 38.53 -33.77
C GLU A 27 3.72 37.05 -34.00
N LYS A 28 4.02 36.57 -35.21
CA LYS A 28 3.89 35.16 -35.56
C LYS A 28 4.82 34.35 -34.66
N VAL A 29 4.25 33.67 -33.68
CA VAL A 29 4.93 32.57 -32.99
C VAL A 29 5.37 31.58 -34.09
N PRO A 30 6.63 31.13 -34.14
CA PRO A 30 7.09 30.20 -35.16
C PRO A 30 6.23 28.94 -35.16
N ASP A 31 5.76 28.56 -36.34
CA ASP A 31 4.83 27.46 -36.66
C ASP A 31 5.40 26.04 -36.37
N ASP A 32 6.48 25.95 -35.60
CA ASP A 32 7.34 24.76 -35.48
C ASP A 32 7.31 24.12 -34.08
N LYS A 33 6.42 24.58 -33.19
CA LYS A 33 6.24 23.97 -31.84
C LYS A 33 5.05 23.01 -31.73
N GLY A 34 4.21 22.93 -32.77
CA GLY A 34 3.05 22.03 -32.84
C GLY A 34 3.30 20.81 -33.72
N VAL A 35 2.53 19.74 -33.51
CA VAL A 35 2.54 18.60 -34.44
C VAL A 35 1.88 19.04 -35.75
N SER A 36 2.59 18.94 -36.87
CA SER A 36 2.07 19.41 -38.16
C SER A 36 0.92 18.53 -38.68
N LEU A 37 -0.06 19.15 -39.35
CA LEU A 37 -1.20 18.45 -39.96
C LEU A 37 -0.77 17.44 -41.02
N GLU A 38 0.32 17.73 -41.73
CA GLU A 38 0.93 16.81 -42.70
C GLU A 38 1.47 15.55 -42.01
N LYS A 39 2.18 15.69 -40.88
CA LYS A 39 2.67 14.56 -40.08
C LYS A 39 1.52 13.72 -39.55
N ILE A 40 0.45 14.35 -39.04
CA ILE A 40 -0.74 13.63 -38.54
C ILE A 40 -1.43 12.85 -39.66
N SER A 41 -1.59 13.46 -40.83
CA SER A 41 -2.25 12.84 -41.98
C SER A 41 -1.44 11.66 -42.51
N SER A 42 -0.12 11.82 -42.62
CA SER A 42 0.80 10.74 -43.00
C SER A 42 0.75 9.59 -41.98
N PHE A 43 0.86 9.90 -40.69
CA PHE A 43 0.82 8.90 -39.62
C PHE A 43 -0.51 8.14 -39.58
N SER A 44 -1.63 8.84 -39.72
CA SER A 44 -2.97 8.23 -39.75
C SER A 44 -3.15 7.32 -40.97
N LYS A 45 -2.62 7.71 -42.13
CA LYS A 45 -2.65 6.88 -43.33
C LYS A 45 -1.82 5.60 -43.14
N ASN A 46 -0.65 5.71 -42.52
CA ASN A 46 0.23 4.57 -42.24
C ASN A 46 -0.43 3.60 -41.25
N LEU A 47 -0.96 4.08 -40.12
CA LEU A 47 -1.67 3.25 -39.15
C LEU A 47 -2.86 2.52 -39.78
N LYS A 48 -3.70 3.23 -40.55
CA LYS A 48 -4.85 2.63 -41.23
C LYS A 48 -4.48 1.64 -42.34
N SER A 49 -3.21 1.57 -42.74
CA SER A 49 -2.74 0.55 -43.68
C SER A 49 -2.37 -0.78 -43.00
N GLU A 50 -2.20 -0.78 -41.67
CA GLU A 50 -1.85 -1.97 -40.89
C GLU A 50 -3.10 -2.72 -40.41
N GLN A 51 -3.21 -4.00 -40.76
CA GLN A 51 -4.34 -4.85 -40.33
C GLN A 51 -4.37 -5.07 -38.81
N SER A 52 -3.21 -5.19 -38.18
CA SER A 52 -3.07 -5.27 -36.72
C SER A 52 -3.63 -4.04 -36.02
N TYR A 53 -3.37 -2.85 -36.56
CA TYR A 53 -3.91 -1.60 -36.04
C TYR A 53 -5.44 -1.55 -36.17
N ILE A 54 -5.99 -1.90 -37.34
CA ILE A 54 -7.45 -1.92 -37.55
C ILE A 54 -8.12 -2.89 -36.57
N LEU A 55 -7.56 -4.09 -36.41
CA LEU A 55 -8.06 -5.07 -35.43
C LEU A 55 -8.04 -4.49 -34.02
N ALA A 56 -6.90 -3.98 -33.57
CA ALA A 56 -6.74 -3.38 -32.24
C ALA A 56 -7.70 -2.20 -32.03
N GLN A 57 -7.86 -1.31 -33.02
CA GLN A 57 -8.79 -0.19 -32.95
C GLN A 57 -10.23 -0.66 -32.80
N ASN A 58 -10.66 -1.69 -33.54
CA ASN A 58 -12.02 -2.20 -33.49
C ASN A 58 -12.36 -2.78 -32.11
N VAL A 59 -11.44 -3.53 -31.49
CA VAL A 59 -11.69 -4.17 -30.19
C VAL A 59 -11.51 -3.19 -29.03
N SER A 60 -10.47 -2.35 -29.06
CA SER A 60 -10.13 -1.44 -27.95
C SER A 60 -11.06 -0.23 -27.86
N THR A 61 -11.81 0.10 -28.91
CA THR A 61 -12.82 1.18 -28.86
C THR A 61 -14.17 0.75 -28.28
N CYS A 62 -14.39 -0.56 -28.12
CA CYS A 62 -15.66 -1.09 -27.61
C CYS A 62 -15.51 -2.01 -26.37
N SER A 63 -14.29 -2.28 -25.93
CA SER A 63 -13.99 -3.16 -24.79
C SER A 63 -12.94 -2.54 -23.87
N ASP A 64 -12.86 -3.03 -22.62
CA ASP A 64 -11.77 -2.66 -21.70
C ASP A 64 -10.41 -3.07 -22.31
N PRO A 65 -9.43 -2.16 -22.43
CA PRO A 65 -8.12 -2.49 -22.98
C PRO A 65 -7.38 -3.61 -22.25
N LEU A 66 -7.59 -3.80 -20.94
CA LEU A 66 -6.96 -4.88 -20.18
C LEU A 66 -7.51 -6.25 -20.58
N GLU A 67 -8.81 -6.35 -20.81
CA GLU A 67 -9.46 -7.57 -21.30
C GLU A 67 -9.00 -7.89 -22.73
N VAL A 68 -8.86 -6.87 -23.57
CA VAL A 68 -8.33 -7.01 -24.95
C VAL A 68 -6.88 -7.49 -24.95
N CYS A 69 -6.05 -6.94 -24.06
CA CYS A 69 -4.63 -7.27 -23.97
C CYS A 69 -4.34 -8.56 -23.19
N LEU A 70 -5.37 -9.21 -22.63
CA LEU A 70 -5.20 -10.41 -21.83
C LEU A 70 -4.66 -11.58 -22.67
N HIS A 71 -3.43 -11.98 -22.40
CA HIS A 71 -2.77 -13.03 -23.16
C HIS A 71 -3.28 -14.42 -22.77
N ARG A 72 -4.13 -15.02 -23.63
CA ARG A 72 -4.84 -16.26 -23.33
C ARG A 72 -3.94 -17.43 -22.90
N LYS A 73 -2.76 -17.58 -23.53
CA LYS A 73 -1.82 -18.65 -23.18
C LYS A 73 -1.33 -18.50 -21.74
N THR A 74 -1.03 -17.28 -21.30
CA THR A 74 -0.61 -17.00 -19.92
C THR A 74 -1.71 -17.38 -18.93
N VAL A 75 -2.96 -17.04 -19.23
CA VAL A 75 -4.12 -17.42 -18.40
C VAL A 75 -4.30 -18.93 -18.33
N GLN A 76 -4.13 -19.63 -19.46
CA GLN A 76 -4.27 -21.08 -19.54
C GLN A 76 -3.18 -21.83 -18.77
N ASP A 77 -1.94 -21.33 -18.82
CA ASP A 77 -0.79 -21.98 -18.19
C ASP A 77 -0.69 -21.65 -16.67
N THR A 78 -1.43 -20.64 -16.21
CA THR A 78 -1.46 -20.22 -14.81
C THR A 78 -2.15 -21.26 -13.92
N ASN A 79 -1.43 -21.77 -12.92
CA ASN A 79 -1.96 -22.71 -11.92
C ASN A 79 -1.66 -22.27 -10.48
N HIS A 80 -2.67 -22.34 -9.61
CA HIS A 80 -2.60 -21.98 -8.18
C HIS A 80 -2.09 -23.14 -7.31
N VAL A 81 -1.00 -23.79 -7.75
CA VAL A 81 -0.33 -24.88 -7.01
C VAL A 81 1.11 -24.46 -6.73
N PHE A 82 1.55 -24.66 -5.48
CA PHE A 82 2.84 -24.20 -4.96
C PHE A 82 3.53 -25.33 -4.21
N GLN A 83 4.86 -25.41 -4.34
CA GLN A 83 5.66 -26.48 -3.73
C GLN A 83 5.81 -26.30 -2.22
N HIS A 84 6.07 -25.07 -1.79
CA HIS A 84 6.23 -24.70 -0.39
C HIS A 84 5.12 -23.72 -0.01
N VAL A 85 4.38 -24.07 1.04
CA VAL A 85 3.28 -23.28 1.58
C VAL A 85 3.40 -23.29 3.10
N ILE A 86 3.01 -22.18 3.71
CA ILE A 86 2.94 -22.07 5.16
C ILE A 86 1.98 -23.13 5.74
N PRO A 87 2.21 -23.64 6.96
CA PRO A 87 1.44 -24.76 7.50
C PRO A 87 -0.07 -24.54 7.60
N ALA A 88 -0.50 -23.28 7.75
CA ALA A 88 -1.90 -22.89 7.77
C ALA A 88 -2.06 -21.47 7.19
N GLU A 89 -3.06 -21.31 6.32
CA GLU A 89 -3.49 -20.01 5.83
C GLU A 89 -4.51 -19.36 6.79
N GLY A 90 -4.54 -18.04 6.81
CA GLY A 90 -5.45 -17.28 7.66
C GLY A 90 -6.90 -17.41 7.22
N LYS A 91 -7.82 -17.49 8.19
CA LYS A 91 -9.26 -17.52 7.94
C LYS A 91 -9.99 -16.57 8.90
N PRO A 92 -11.03 -15.86 8.45
CA PRO A 92 -11.46 -15.71 7.05
C PRO A 92 -10.47 -14.87 6.22
N VAL A 93 -10.63 -14.87 4.89
CA VAL A 93 -9.95 -13.90 4.01
C VAL A 93 -10.44 -12.50 4.36
N THR A 94 -9.50 -11.60 4.58
CA THR A 94 -9.80 -10.24 5.05
C THR A 94 -10.24 -9.30 3.91
N ASN A 95 -11.01 -8.25 4.23
CA ASN A 95 -11.45 -7.26 3.25
C ASN A 95 -11.33 -5.83 3.78
N GLN A 96 -10.39 -5.05 3.24
CA GLN A 96 -10.17 -3.65 3.62
C GLN A 96 -11.25 -2.70 3.07
N LYS A 97 -12.06 -3.16 2.10
CA LYS A 97 -13.07 -2.38 1.38
C LYS A 97 -12.44 -1.11 0.75
N ASN A 98 -13.20 -0.03 0.69
CA ASN A 98 -12.74 1.25 0.13
C ASN A 98 -11.88 2.02 1.13
N SER A 99 -10.69 1.50 1.46
CA SER A 99 -9.72 2.16 2.34
C SER A 99 -8.27 1.84 1.95
N GLY A 100 -7.33 2.75 2.24
CA GLY A 100 -5.87 2.55 2.11
C GLY A 100 -5.27 1.91 3.35
N ARG A 101 -5.75 0.71 3.72
CA ARG A 101 -5.33 0.00 4.95
C ARG A 101 -4.54 -1.28 4.66
N CYS A 102 -4.10 -1.50 3.43
CA CYS A 102 -3.44 -2.75 3.04
C CYS A 102 -2.22 -3.09 3.91
N TRP A 103 -1.46 -2.08 4.35
CA TRP A 103 -0.31 -2.26 5.25
C TRP A 103 -0.71 -2.80 6.64
N ILE A 104 -1.85 -2.34 7.20
CA ILE A 104 -2.41 -2.85 8.45
C ILE A 104 -2.88 -4.29 8.26
N PHE A 105 -3.65 -4.55 7.19
CA PHE A 105 -4.21 -5.87 6.92
C PHE A 105 -3.11 -6.92 6.69
N SER A 106 -2.11 -6.60 5.86
CA SER A 106 -0.97 -7.48 5.60
C SER A 106 -0.22 -7.83 6.89
N CYS A 107 0.10 -6.83 7.73
CA CYS A 107 0.78 -7.05 9.02
C CYS A 107 -0.04 -7.96 9.95
N LEU A 108 -1.33 -7.68 10.10
CA LEU A 108 -2.21 -8.46 10.98
C LEU A 108 -2.49 -9.87 10.43
N ASN A 109 -2.48 -10.06 9.11
CA ASN A 109 -2.63 -11.37 8.47
C ASN A 109 -1.43 -12.28 8.72
N VAL A 110 -0.21 -11.74 8.75
CA VAL A 110 0.98 -12.52 9.17
C VAL A 110 0.92 -12.81 10.68
N MET A 111 0.58 -11.81 11.49
CA MET A 111 0.55 -11.93 12.96
C MET A 111 -0.49 -12.95 13.45
N ARG A 112 -1.64 -13.07 12.77
CA ARG A 112 -2.71 -13.98 13.21
C ARG A 112 -2.36 -15.46 13.06
N LEU A 113 -1.49 -15.84 12.13
CA LEU A 113 -1.21 -17.27 11.87
C LEU A 113 -0.63 -18.00 13.08
N PRO A 114 0.49 -17.55 13.70
CA PRO A 114 1.01 -18.21 14.89
C PRO A 114 0.07 -18.07 16.09
N PHE A 115 -0.70 -16.98 16.16
CA PHE A 115 -1.72 -16.78 17.20
C PHE A 115 -2.84 -17.82 17.09
N MET A 116 -3.38 -18.02 15.88
CA MET A 116 -4.42 -19.00 15.59
C MET A 116 -3.96 -20.42 15.91
N LYS A 117 -2.70 -20.74 15.57
CA LYS A 117 -2.08 -22.02 15.88
C LYS A 117 -1.96 -22.25 17.39
N LYS A 118 -1.50 -21.26 18.17
CA LYS A 118 -1.35 -21.38 19.63
C LYS A 118 -2.68 -21.59 20.34
N PHE A 119 -3.70 -20.81 19.98
CA PHE A 119 -5.00 -20.85 20.64
C PHE A 119 -5.97 -21.87 20.04
N ASN A 120 -5.49 -22.63 19.05
CA ASN A 120 -6.26 -23.65 18.35
C ASN A 120 -7.63 -23.16 17.86
N ILE A 121 -7.64 -22.00 17.22
CA ILE A 121 -8.84 -21.35 16.68
C ILE A 121 -8.90 -21.52 15.16
N GLU A 122 -10.11 -21.69 14.63
CA GLU A 122 -10.34 -21.91 13.20
C GLU A 122 -10.37 -20.60 12.41
N GLU A 123 -11.06 -19.60 12.96
CA GLU A 123 -11.23 -18.28 12.35
C GLU A 123 -10.84 -17.20 13.34
N PHE A 124 -10.06 -16.22 12.88
CA PHE A 124 -9.61 -15.10 13.70
C PHE A 124 -9.18 -13.90 12.86
N GLU A 125 -9.53 -12.72 13.34
CA GLU A 125 -9.02 -11.45 12.84
C GLU A 125 -8.67 -10.55 14.02
N PHE A 126 -7.52 -9.89 13.94
CA PHE A 126 -7.25 -8.73 14.79
C PHE A 126 -8.07 -7.54 14.28
N SER A 127 -8.46 -6.64 15.20
CA SER A 127 -9.20 -5.43 14.83
C SER A 127 -8.37 -4.50 13.95
N GLN A 128 -8.69 -4.42 12.65
CA GLN A 128 -7.99 -3.53 11.70
C GLN A 128 -8.49 -2.08 11.77
N SER A 129 -9.65 -1.82 12.39
CA SER A 129 -10.19 -0.46 12.59
C SER A 129 -9.52 0.29 13.74
N TYR A 130 -8.91 -0.43 14.69
CA TYR A 130 -8.20 0.17 15.83
C TYR A 130 -7.03 1.07 15.41
N LEU A 131 -6.46 0.86 14.21
CA LEU A 131 -5.20 1.48 13.77
C LEU A 131 -5.35 2.61 12.73
N PHE A 132 -6.54 3.19 12.54
CA PHE A 132 -6.78 4.04 11.37
C PHE A 132 -7.29 5.45 11.68
N PHE A 133 -6.55 6.48 11.19
CA PHE A 133 -7.13 7.74 10.67
C PHE A 133 -6.08 8.58 9.90
N TRP A 134 -6.40 9.08 8.70
CA TRP A 134 -5.42 9.78 7.83
C TRP A 134 -5.88 11.11 7.20
N ASP A 135 -7.18 11.35 7.04
CA ASP A 135 -7.62 12.47 6.19
C ASP A 135 -7.64 13.83 6.92
N LYS A 136 -8.27 13.90 8.10
CA LYS A 136 -8.26 15.12 8.94
C LYS A 136 -6.85 15.52 9.37
N MET A 137 -5.97 14.53 9.50
CA MET A 137 -4.56 14.76 9.83
C MET A 137 -3.87 15.64 8.79
N ARG A 138 -4.20 15.52 7.49
CA ARG A 138 -3.58 16.35 6.44
C ARG A 138 -3.98 17.83 6.56
N GLU A 139 -5.25 18.10 6.88
CA GLU A 139 -5.74 19.47 7.13
C GLU A 139 -5.01 20.11 8.32
N TYR A 140 -4.86 19.35 9.41
CA TYR A 140 -4.14 19.79 10.60
C TYR A 140 -2.65 19.97 10.35
N CYS A 141 -2.00 19.07 9.61
CA CYS A 141 -0.60 19.26 9.18
C CYS A 141 -0.41 20.55 8.39
N LEU A 142 -1.33 20.91 7.48
CA LEU A 142 -1.25 22.17 6.73
C LEU A 142 -1.40 23.39 7.67
N ARG A 143 -2.35 23.34 8.61
CA ARG A 143 -2.56 24.41 9.58
C ARG A 143 -1.36 24.60 10.50
N LEU A 144 -0.81 23.51 11.04
CA LEU A 144 0.40 23.53 11.87
C LEU A 144 1.62 24.04 11.08
N ARG A 145 1.77 23.63 9.82
CA ARG A 145 2.84 24.16 8.94
C ARG A 145 2.70 25.66 8.74
N ASN A 146 1.48 26.17 8.52
CA ASN A 146 1.25 27.60 8.39
C ASN A 146 1.58 28.33 9.70
N MET A 147 1.22 27.79 10.87
CA MET A 147 1.57 28.37 12.17
C MET A 147 3.08 28.44 12.39
N VAL A 148 3.81 27.37 12.06
CA VAL A 148 5.29 27.36 12.10
C VAL A 148 5.88 28.38 11.12
N THR A 149 5.33 28.48 9.90
CA THR A 149 5.78 29.44 8.88
C THR A 149 5.52 30.89 9.32
N SER A 150 4.42 31.13 10.02
CA SER A 150 4.08 32.42 10.64
C SER A 150 4.82 32.71 11.94
N GLN A 151 5.79 31.87 12.34
CA GLN A 151 6.59 32.01 13.56
C GLN A 151 5.75 32.10 14.85
N ALA A 152 4.63 31.37 14.90
CA ALA A 152 3.82 31.26 16.11
C ALA A 152 4.64 30.73 17.30
N PHE A 153 4.25 31.10 18.52
CA PHE A 153 4.92 30.62 19.72
C PHE A 153 4.69 29.12 19.90
N LYS A 154 5.67 28.41 20.47
CA LYS A 154 5.57 26.95 20.73
C LYS A 154 4.33 26.59 21.56
N THR A 155 3.93 27.46 22.49
CA THR A 155 2.73 27.29 23.32
C THR A 155 1.45 27.32 22.47
N GLU A 156 1.33 28.29 21.55
CA GLU A 156 0.17 28.40 20.65
C GLU A 156 0.06 27.20 19.71
N ILE A 157 1.21 26.68 19.25
CA ILE A 157 1.25 25.46 18.43
C ILE A 157 0.81 24.25 19.26
N SER A 158 1.25 24.13 20.52
CA SER A 158 0.84 23.05 21.43
C SER A 158 -0.66 23.09 21.69
N ASP A 159 -1.21 24.26 22.05
CA ASP A 159 -2.64 24.42 22.32
C ASP A 159 -3.50 24.08 21.09
N ALA A 160 -3.01 24.45 19.90
CA ALA A 160 -3.68 24.12 18.66
C ALA A 160 -3.62 22.62 18.34
N ILE A 161 -2.50 21.94 18.65
CA ILE A 161 -2.40 20.47 18.55
C ILE A 161 -3.42 19.81 19.48
N ASP A 162 -3.52 20.25 20.74
CA ASP A 162 -4.44 19.65 21.71
C ASP A 162 -5.90 19.78 21.26
N GLY A 163 -6.31 20.96 20.78
CA GLY A 163 -7.66 21.15 20.22
C GLY A 163 -7.92 20.32 18.95
N MET A 164 -6.93 20.21 18.06
CA MET A 164 -7.02 19.35 16.87
C MET A 164 -7.14 17.87 17.25
N MET A 165 -6.40 17.43 18.26
CA MET A 165 -6.44 16.05 18.76
C MET A 165 -7.78 15.72 19.39
N GLU A 166 -8.42 16.65 20.11
CA GLU A 166 -9.77 16.48 20.63
C GLU A 166 -10.79 16.29 19.50
N GLU A 167 -10.71 17.10 18.44
CA GLU A 167 -11.56 16.96 17.26
C GLU A 167 -11.33 15.64 16.52
N VAL A 168 -10.07 15.23 16.31
CA VAL A 168 -9.74 13.90 15.75
C VAL A 168 -10.36 12.81 16.61
N TYR A 169 -10.12 12.85 17.92
CA TYR A 169 -10.59 11.83 18.85
C TYR A 169 -12.11 11.72 18.84
N ARG A 170 -12.82 12.85 18.76
CA ARG A 170 -14.28 12.89 18.68
C ARG A 170 -14.79 12.28 17.38
N VAL A 171 -14.22 12.66 16.22
CA VAL A 171 -14.62 12.09 14.92
C VAL A 171 -14.34 10.60 14.88
N VAL A 172 -13.17 10.17 15.32
CA VAL A 172 -12.78 8.76 15.41
C VAL A 172 -13.72 7.99 16.33
N SER A 173 -14.01 8.51 17.52
CA SER A 173 -14.92 7.86 18.47
C SER A 173 -16.35 7.73 17.93
N ILE A 174 -16.83 8.73 17.17
CA ILE A 174 -18.18 8.67 16.54
C ILE A 174 -18.21 7.65 15.40
N CYS A 175 -17.17 7.62 14.54
CA CYS A 175 -17.16 6.79 13.34
C CYS A 175 -16.76 5.34 13.60
N LEU A 176 -15.85 5.10 14.55
CA LEU A 176 -15.22 3.80 14.80
C LEU A 176 -15.50 3.24 16.21
N GLY A 177 -16.10 4.04 17.10
CA GLY A 177 -16.21 3.73 18.52
C GLY A 177 -14.96 4.13 19.30
N SER A 178 -15.08 4.25 20.62
CA SER A 178 -13.91 4.48 21.48
C SER A 178 -13.18 3.15 21.71
N PRO A 179 -11.85 3.11 21.53
CA PRO A 179 -11.09 1.89 21.77
C PRO A 179 -11.19 1.48 23.25
N PRO A 180 -11.39 0.18 23.56
CA PRO A 180 -11.56 -0.25 24.94
C PRO A 180 -10.25 -0.10 25.73
N GLU A 181 -10.33 0.49 26.93
CA GLU A 181 -9.20 0.53 27.86
C GLU A 181 -8.83 -0.87 28.36
N SER A 182 -9.85 -1.70 28.60
CA SER A 182 -9.72 -3.12 28.91
C SER A 182 -10.85 -3.91 28.25
N PHE A 183 -10.61 -5.18 27.99
CA PHE A 183 -11.61 -6.09 27.46
C PHE A 183 -11.46 -7.49 28.05
N THR A 184 -12.53 -8.27 27.93
CA THR A 184 -12.50 -9.72 28.11
C THR A 184 -12.80 -10.34 26.74
N TRP A 185 -11.88 -11.15 26.24
CA TRP A 185 -12.08 -11.91 25.01
C TRP A 185 -12.55 -13.33 25.33
N GLU A 186 -13.71 -13.69 24.79
CA GLU A 186 -14.33 -15.00 24.94
C GLU A 186 -14.39 -15.68 23.57
N TYR A 187 -13.98 -16.95 23.50
CA TYR A 187 -13.97 -17.71 22.25
C TYR A 187 -14.17 -19.20 22.50
N ARG A 188 -14.42 -19.94 21.42
CA ARG A 188 -14.37 -21.40 21.42
C ARG A 188 -13.24 -21.89 20.53
N ASP A 189 -12.49 -22.88 21.00
CA ASP A 189 -11.47 -23.54 20.20
C ASP A 189 -12.10 -24.51 19.17
N LYS A 190 -11.26 -25.16 18.35
CA LYS A 190 -11.69 -26.16 17.37
C LYS A 190 -12.39 -27.37 18.00
N GLU A 191 -12.10 -27.68 19.26
CA GLU A 191 -12.76 -28.73 20.04
C GLU A 191 -14.07 -28.27 20.69
N LYS A 192 -14.48 -27.02 20.43
CA LYS A 192 -15.69 -26.36 20.96
C LYS A 192 -15.63 -26.05 22.46
N ASN A 193 -14.47 -26.17 23.09
CA ASN A 193 -14.29 -25.76 24.49
C ASN A 193 -14.34 -24.25 24.60
N PHE A 194 -14.97 -23.75 25.66
CA PHE A 194 -15.06 -22.32 25.93
C PHE A 194 -13.81 -21.83 26.65
N HIS A 195 -13.28 -20.70 26.18
CA HIS A 195 -12.13 -20.01 26.75
C HIS A 195 -12.47 -18.55 27.02
N ARG A 196 -11.82 -17.98 28.04
CA ARG A 196 -11.96 -16.59 28.42
C ARG A 196 -10.61 -16.02 28.82
N ILE A 197 -10.24 -14.89 28.24
CA ILE A 197 -8.99 -14.17 28.47
C ILE A 197 -9.33 -12.73 28.86
N GLY A 198 -9.07 -12.35 30.10
CA GLY A 198 -9.33 -11.00 30.63
C GLY A 198 -10.01 -10.98 32.00
N PRO A 199 -10.21 -9.78 32.56
CA PRO A 199 -9.99 -8.46 31.94
C PRO A 199 -8.51 -8.10 31.79
N LEU A 200 -8.16 -7.48 30.68
CA LEU A 200 -6.80 -7.00 30.36
C LEU A 200 -6.85 -5.86 29.35
N THR A 201 -5.79 -5.06 29.32
CA THR A 201 -5.61 -3.98 28.36
C THR A 201 -5.12 -4.50 27.00
N PRO A 202 -5.33 -3.77 25.89
CA PRO A 202 -4.75 -4.14 24.59
C PRO A 202 -3.22 -4.34 24.61
N LEU A 203 -2.51 -3.57 25.46
CA LEU A 203 -1.06 -3.68 25.59
C LEU A 203 -0.65 -4.97 26.32
N GLU A 204 -1.35 -5.35 27.38
CA GLU A 204 -1.15 -6.62 28.08
C GLU A 204 -1.45 -7.79 27.15
N PHE A 205 -2.56 -7.72 26.39
CA PHE A 205 -2.90 -8.74 25.40
C PHE A 205 -1.75 -8.98 24.42
N TYR A 206 -1.21 -7.89 23.85
CA TYR A 206 -0.08 -7.97 22.95
C TYR A 206 1.14 -8.57 23.64
N ARG A 207 1.53 -8.07 24.81
CA ARG A 207 2.75 -8.51 25.52
C ARG A 207 2.70 -9.97 25.95
N GLU A 208 1.55 -10.44 26.42
CA GLU A 208 1.42 -11.78 27.02
C GLU A 208 1.06 -12.85 25.99
N HIS A 209 0.22 -12.51 25.01
CA HIS A 209 -0.36 -13.50 24.11
C HIS A 209 0.16 -13.41 22.67
N VAL A 210 0.61 -12.24 22.21
CA VAL A 210 1.06 -12.02 20.82
C VAL A 210 2.58 -11.92 20.70
N LYS A 211 3.24 -11.02 21.43
CA LYS A 211 4.69 -10.74 21.37
C LYS A 211 5.56 -12.00 21.50
N PRO A 212 5.25 -13.00 22.36
CA PRO A 212 6.05 -14.23 22.44
C PRO A 212 6.00 -15.09 21.18
N LEU A 213 4.98 -14.91 20.33
CA LEU A 213 4.79 -15.63 19.08
C LEU A 213 5.23 -14.80 17.87
N TYR A 214 4.91 -13.52 17.89
CA TYR A 214 5.16 -12.57 16.83
C TYR A 214 5.59 -11.24 17.44
N ASN A 215 6.89 -11.09 17.64
CA ASN A 215 7.48 -9.84 18.08
C ASN A 215 7.75 -8.94 16.87
N VAL A 216 7.11 -7.78 16.84
CA VAL A 216 7.32 -6.76 15.80
C VAL A 216 8.73 -6.16 15.83
N GLU A 217 9.40 -6.19 16.98
CA GLU A 217 10.77 -5.67 17.14
C GLU A 217 11.82 -6.58 16.48
N ASP A 218 11.49 -7.86 16.27
CA ASP A 218 12.38 -8.82 15.60
C ASP A 218 12.26 -8.79 14.07
N LYS A 219 11.37 -7.95 13.55
CA LYS A 219 11.12 -7.81 12.11
C LYS A 219 12.00 -6.72 11.51
N ILE A 220 12.57 -7.02 10.35
CA ILE A 220 13.45 -6.12 9.58
C ILE A 220 12.81 -5.86 8.23
N CYS A 221 12.77 -4.59 7.84
CA CYS A 221 12.35 -4.14 6.53
C CYS A 221 13.56 -4.13 5.58
N LEU A 222 13.49 -4.94 4.52
CA LEU A 222 14.42 -4.89 3.40
C LEU A 222 13.70 -4.29 2.20
N VAL A 223 14.40 -3.42 1.47
CA VAL A 223 13.88 -2.84 0.24
C VAL A 223 14.77 -3.15 -0.94
N ASN A 224 14.20 -3.12 -2.15
CA ASN A 224 14.95 -3.03 -3.40
C ASN A 224 14.66 -1.69 -4.06
N ASP A 225 15.63 -0.79 -3.97
CA ASP A 225 15.66 0.46 -4.70
C ASP A 225 16.82 0.40 -5.70
N PRO A 226 16.54 0.12 -6.99
CA PRO A 226 17.57 -0.08 -8.01
C PRO A 226 18.13 1.24 -8.56
N ARG A 227 17.69 2.39 -8.05
CA ARG A 227 18.15 3.70 -8.53
C ARG A 227 19.67 3.83 -8.34
N PRO A 228 20.46 4.19 -9.37
CA PRO A 228 21.93 4.20 -9.28
C PRO A 228 22.52 5.05 -8.15
N GLN A 229 21.82 6.11 -7.74
CA GLN A 229 22.22 6.98 -6.64
C GLN A 229 22.03 6.36 -5.24
N ASN A 230 21.30 5.25 -5.14
CA ASN A 230 20.95 4.58 -3.90
C ASN A 230 21.64 3.20 -3.83
N PRO A 231 22.95 3.14 -3.51
CA PRO A 231 23.67 1.87 -3.48
C PRO A 231 23.08 0.89 -2.46
N TYR A 232 23.12 -0.40 -2.80
CA TYR A 232 22.80 -1.48 -1.88
C TYR A 232 23.76 -1.51 -0.67
N GLY A 233 23.31 -2.13 0.43
CA GLY A 233 24.07 -2.20 1.68
C GLY A 233 24.06 -0.89 2.49
N LYS A 234 23.15 0.03 2.16
CA LYS A 234 22.94 1.30 2.86
C LYS A 234 21.57 1.35 3.50
N LEU A 235 21.51 2.08 4.61
CA LEU A 235 20.29 2.37 5.33
C LEU A 235 19.72 3.71 4.85
N TYR A 236 18.42 3.74 4.60
CA TYR A 236 17.70 4.94 4.16
C TYR A 236 16.54 5.26 5.11
N CYS A 237 16.16 6.53 5.15
CA CYS A 237 14.96 7.02 5.83
C CYS A 237 14.35 8.12 4.97
N VAL A 238 13.03 8.14 4.84
CA VAL A 238 12.34 9.23 4.13
C VAL A 238 11.99 10.34 5.11
N GLU A 239 12.27 11.59 4.75
CA GLU A 239 11.98 12.75 5.58
C GLU A 239 10.47 12.86 5.87
N TYR A 240 10.09 13.16 7.11
CA TYR A 240 8.71 13.24 7.62
C TYR A 240 7.88 11.95 7.49
N LEU A 241 8.45 10.84 7.00
CA LEU A 241 7.73 9.57 6.94
C LEU A 241 7.73 8.86 8.30
N GLY A 242 6.64 9.06 9.04
CA GLY A 242 6.37 8.41 10.31
C GLY A 242 4.97 8.75 10.80
N ASN A 243 4.47 7.98 11.76
CA ASN A 243 3.11 8.11 12.29
C ASN A 243 3.07 8.44 13.80
N MET A 244 4.22 8.57 14.46
CA MET A 244 4.29 8.82 15.90
C MET A 244 5.46 9.76 16.23
N VAL A 245 5.17 10.87 16.92
CA VAL A 245 6.19 11.81 17.41
C VAL A 245 7.09 11.08 18.41
N GLY A 246 8.40 11.16 18.21
CA GLY A 246 9.37 10.43 19.04
C GLY A 246 9.37 8.91 18.84
N GLY A 247 8.57 8.40 17.89
CA GLY A 247 8.55 6.99 17.52
C GLY A 247 9.79 6.55 16.76
N ARG A 248 9.80 5.26 16.38
CA ARG A 248 10.86 4.70 15.52
C ARG A 248 10.80 5.39 14.14
N LYS A 249 11.96 5.73 13.60
CA LYS A 249 12.08 6.17 12.20
C LYS A 249 11.71 5.02 11.26
N THR A 250 11.16 5.35 10.10
CA THR A 250 10.97 4.39 8.99
C THR A 250 12.32 4.14 8.35
N LEU A 251 12.85 2.93 8.52
CA LEU A 251 14.21 2.57 8.08
C LEU A 251 14.15 1.50 6.99
N TYR A 252 14.84 1.77 5.88
CA TYR A 252 14.90 0.89 4.72
C TYR A 252 16.32 0.38 4.52
N ASN A 253 16.49 -0.93 4.59
CA ASN A 253 17.76 -1.59 4.30
C ASN A 253 17.79 -1.99 2.82
N ASN A 254 18.50 -1.22 1.99
CA ASN A 254 18.48 -1.44 0.54
C ASN A 254 19.36 -2.63 0.15
N GLN A 255 18.78 -3.61 -0.53
CA GLN A 255 19.43 -4.86 -0.93
C GLN A 255 19.05 -5.26 -2.36
N PRO A 256 19.88 -6.07 -3.05
CA PRO A 256 19.52 -6.65 -4.34
C PRO A 256 18.25 -7.51 -4.23
N ILE A 257 17.43 -7.52 -5.29
CA ILE A 257 16.12 -8.17 -5.30
C ILE A 257 16.20 -9.69 -5.04
N GLU A 258 17.29 -10.31 -5.47
CA GLU A 258 17.61 -11.72 -5.23
C GLU A 258 17.69 -12.03 -3.73
N LYS A 259 18.20 -11.08 -2.94
CA LYS A 259 18.29 -11.22 -1.49
C LYS A 259 16.92 -11.13 -0.84
N LEU A 260 16.05 -10.25 -1.33
CA LEU A 260 14.66 -10.13 -0.86
C LEU A 260 13.89 -11.42 -1.12
N LYS A 261 13.98 -11.96 -2.34
CA LYS A 261 13.37 -13.25 -2.71
C LYS A 261 13.88 -14.37 -1.82
N LYS A 262 15.20 -14.43 -1.61
CA LYS A 262 15.82 -15.46 -0.77
C LYS A 262 15.28 -15.44 0.66
N VAL A 263 15.29 -14.28 1.32
CA VAL A 263 14.79 -14.19 2.71
C VAL A 263 13.29 -14.42 2.81
N ALA A 264 12.51 -14.07 1.78
CA ALA A 264 11.08 -14.36 1.74
C ALA A 264 10.82 -15.86 1.65
N ALA A 265 11.54 -16.57 0.77
CA ALA A 265 11.47 -18.03 0.67
C ALA A 265 11.93 -18.73 1.96
N ASP A 266 13.04 -18.27 2.55
CA ASP A 266 13.57 -18.82 3.81
C ASP A 266 12.55 -18.65 4.95
N SER A 267 11.85 -17.50 4.97
CA SER A 267 10.77 -17.26 5.93
C SER A 267 9.56 -18.17 5.74
N ILE A 268 9.20 -18.50 4.49
CA ILE A 268 8.10 -19.43 4.18
C ILE A 268 8.47 -20.87 4.58
N LYS A 269 9.73 -21.25 4.42
CA LYS A 269 10.27 -22.59 4.74
C LYS A 269 10.52 -22.81 6.24
N GLU A 270 10.37 -21.79 7.09
CA GLU A 270 10.51 -21.83 8.57
C GLU A 270 11.71 -22.65 9.11
N GLY A 271 12.87 -22.58 8.44
CA GLY A 271 14.10 -23.27 8.89
C GLY A 271 14.39 -24.60 8.21
N GLU A 272 13.55 -25.04 7.25
CA GLU A 272 14.00 -26.02 6.26
C GLU A 272 15.09 -25.40 5.37
N GLU A 273 16.14 -26.17 5.06
CA GLU A 273 17.27 -25.69 4.25
C GLU A 273 16.78 -25.32 2.84
N ASN A 274 16.82 -24.03 2.53
CA ASN A 274 16.50 -23.56 1.19
C ASN A 274 17.71 -23.71 0.26
N LYS A 275 17.68 -24.75 -0.59
CA LYS A 275 18.71 -25.03 -1.61
C LYS A 275 18.39 -24.41 -2.97
N GLU A 276 17.29 -23.67 -3.08
CA GLU A 276 16.85 -23.07 -4.32
C GLU A 276 17.40 -21.65 -4.42
N ASP A 277 18.08 -21.38 -5.54
CA ASP A 277 18.57 -20.04 -5.90
C ASP A 277 17.70 -19.41 -7.01
N ALA A 278 16.59 -20.06 -7.40
CA ALA A 278 15.65 -19.58 -8.40
C ALA A 278 14.22 -19.96 -8.03
N TYR A 279 13.28 -19.08 -8.37
CA TYR A 279 11.86 -19.22 -8.06
C TYR A 279 11.04 -19.02 -9.33
N GLU A 280 9.86 -19.64 -9.42
CA GLU A 280 8.96 -19.47 -10.58
C GLU A 280 7.82 -18.48 -10.26
N LYS A 281 7.24 -18.62 -9.07
CA LYS A 281 6.04 -17.90 -8.67
C LYS A 281 5.81 -17.92 -7.16
N TRP A 282 4.99 -16.98 -6.72
CA TRP A 282 4.69 -16.67 -5.33
C TRP A 282 3.17 -16.64 -5.14
N ARG A 283 2.71 -17.17 -4.01
CA ARG A 283 1.31 -17.08 -3.58
C ARG A 283 1.14 -15.87 -2.68
N VAL A 284 0.13 -15.05 -2.95
CA VAL A 284 -0.09 -13.80 -2.19
C VAL A 284 -1.51 -13.80 -1.62
N GLU A 285 -1.64 -13.75 -0.29
CA GLU A 285 -2.91 -13.45 0.37
C GLU A 285 -3.20 -11.95 0.19
N ASN A 286 -4.36 -11.61 -0.37
CA ASN A 286 -4.79 -10.23 -0.51
C ASN A 286 -5.87 -9.87 0.51
N SER A 287 -6.13 -8.58 0.69
CA SER A 287 -7.12 -8.05 1.63
C SER A 287 -8.33 -7.41 0.93
N TRP A 288 -8.80 -8.00 -0.18
CA TRP A 288 -9.93 -7.49 -0.97
C TRP A 288 -11.19 -8.36 -0.91
N GLY A 289 -11.24 -9.32 0.01
CA GLY A 289 -12.31 -10.32 0.09
C GLY A 289 -12.05 -11.56 -0.76
N ASP A 290 -12.89 -12.58 -0.57
CA ASP A 290 -12.78 -13.90 -1.20
C ASP A 290 -13.45 -13.98 -2.59
N ASP A 291 -14.12 -12.91 -3.02
CA ASP A 291 -14.72 -12.75 -4.35
C ASP A 291 -13.69 -12.32 -5.41
N ARG A 292 -12.49 -11.90 -5.00
CA ARG A 292 -11.39 -11.46 -5.88
C ARG A 292 -10.32 -12.54 -6.04
N GLY A 293 -9.68 -12.55 -7.21
CA GLY A 293 -8.60 -13.50 -7.52
C GLY A 293 -9.06 -14.96 -7.39
N ASN A 294 -8.20 -15.81 -6.83
CA ASN A 294 -8.52 -17.18 -6.48
C ASN A 294 -8.87 -17.26 -4.99
N LYS A 295 -10.12 -16.99 -4.64
CA LYS A 295 -10.61 -16.98 -3.25
C LYS A 295 -9.82 -16.03 -2.34
N GLY A 296 -9.52 -14.83 -2.83
CA GLY A 296 -8.74 -13.81 -2.13
C GLY A 296 -7.23 -13.90 -2.35
N TYR A 297 -6.75 -14.92 -3.06
CA TYR A 297 -5.32 -15.12 -3.32
C TYR A 297 -4.95 -14.78 -4.76
N LEU A 298 -3.72 -14.29 -4.92
CA LEU A 298 -3.10 -14.00 -6.22
C LEU A 298 -1.93 -14.96 -6.48
N ILE A 299 -1.59 -15.10 -7.75
CA ILE A 299 -0.29 -15.61 -8.20
C ILE A 299 0.53 -14.41 -8.66
N MET A 300 1.78 -14.37 -8.24
CA MET A 300 2.77 -13.41 -8.69
C MET A 300 3.94 -14.18 -9.28
N THR A 301 4.30 -13.95 -10.53
CA THR A 301 5.49 -14.60 -11.13
C THR A 301 6.77 -14.04 -10.50
N ASP A 302 7.87 -14.78 -10.61
CA ASP A 302 9.16 -14.30 -10.12
C ASP A 302 9.68 -13.07 -10.88
N ASP A 303 9.36 -12.97 -12.18
CA ASP A 303 9.60 -11.76 -12.98
C ASP A 303 8.82 -10.56 -12.43
N TRP A 304 7.53 -10.76 -12.09
CA TRP A 304 6.73 -9.69 -11.50
C TRP A 304 7.27 -9.27 -10.13
N PHE A 305 7.74 -10.23 -9.32
CA PHE A 305 8.46 -9.92 -8.07
C PHE A 305 9.67 -9.02 -8.37
N SER A 306 10.49 -9.39 -9.36
CA SER A 306 11.70 -8.65 -9.72
C SER A 306 11.43 -7.19 -10.07
N GLU A 307 10.37 -6.95 -10.83
CA GLU A 307 10.06 -5.63 -11.40
C GLU A 307 9.24 -4.75 -10.46
N TYR A 308 8.39 -5.34 -9.60
CA TYR A 308 7.34 -4.60 -8.90
C TYR A 308 7.29 -4.82 -7.38
N VAL A 309 8.11 -5.70 -6.80
CA VAL A 309 8.24 -5.80 -5.34
C VAL A 309 9.40 -4.93 -4.86
N TYR A 310 9.05 -3.92 -4.08
CA TYR A 310 10.01 -2.96 -3.53
C TYR A 310 10.40 -3.24 -2.09
N GLU A 311 9.59 -3.97 -1.33
CA GLU A 311 9.76 -4.14 0.11
C GLU A 311 9.32 -5.53 0.57
N VAL A 312 10.10 -6.13 1.46
CA VAL A 312 9.72 -7.31 2.24
C VAL A 312 10.07 -7.10 3.71
N VAL A 313 9.23 -7.65 4.59
CA VAL A 313 9.47 -7.64 6.03
C VAL A 313 9.62 -9.07 6.51
N VAL A 314 10.77 -9.39 7.09
CA VAL A 314 11.11 -10.74 7.55
C VAL A 314 11.65 -10.72 8.97
N ASP A 315 11.64 -11.88 9.63
CA ASP A 315 12.30 -12.02 10.93
C ASP A 315 13.82 -11.95 10.79
N LYS A 316 14.49 -11.22 11.69
CA LYS A 316 15.94 -11.06 11.70
C LYS A 316 16.70 -12.38 11.69
N LYS A 317 16.10 -13.48 12.19
CA LYS A 317 16.73 -14.82 12.18
C LYS A 317 17.00 -15.36 10.77
N PHE A 318 16.29 -14.89 9.75
CA PHE A 318 16.48 -15.27 8.35
C PHE A 318 17.45 -14.34 7.61
N VAL A 319 17.94 -13.29 8.27
CA VAL A 319 18.77 -12.27 7.65
C VAL A 319 20.21 -12.46 8.12
N SER A 320 21.16 -12.53 7.18
CA SER A 320 22.59 -12.66 7.48
C SER A 320 23.08 -11.51 8.37
N ALA A 321 24.06 -11.78 9.24
CA ALA A 321 24.65 -10.78 10.14
C ALA A 321 25.16 -9.53 9.39
N GLU A 322 25.75 -9.70 8.20
CA GLU A 322 26.23 -8.60 7.35
C GLU A 322 25.11 -7.61 7.00
N VAL A 323 23.94 -8.12 6.61
CA VAL A 323 22.77 -7.29 6.26
C VAL A 323 22.17 -6.65 7.50
N LEU A 324 22.16 -7.35 8.64
CA LEU A 324 21.70 -6.76 9.91
C LEU A 324 22.60 -5.61 10.37
N GLU A 325 23.89 -5.65 10.05
CA GLU A 325 24.84 -4.60 10.41
C GLU A 325 24.51 -3.26 9.72
N VAL A 326 23.85 -3.30 8.55
CA VAL A 326 23.36 -2.10 7.86
C VAL A 326 22.38 -1.32 8.73
N MET A 327 21.61 -1.98 9.60
CA MET A 327 20.64 -1.33 10.49
C MET A 327 21.29 -0.44 11.56
N LYS A 328 22.61 -0.54 11.76
CA LYS A 328 23.38 0.28 12.71
C LYS A 328 23.98 1.53 12.07
N GLN A 329 23.88 1.68 10.75
CA GLN A 329 24.38 2.85 10.04
C GLN A 329 23.53 4.08 10.35
N GLU A 330 24.09 5.28 10.22
CA GLU A 330 23.28 6.49 10.13
C GLU A 330 22.52 6.47 8.80
N PRO A 331 21.18 6.59 8.79
CA PRO A 331 20.40 6.50 7.57
C PRO A 331 20.64 7.69 6.65
N VAL A 332 20.75 7.41 5.36
CA VAL A 332 20.69 8.44 4.32
C VAL A 332 19.27 8.99 4.25
N MET A 333 19.13 10.29 4.45
CA MET A 333 17.83 10.97 4.41
C MET A 333 17.40 11.23 2.96
N LEU A 334 16.30 10.62 2.56
CA LEU A 334 15.63 10.85 1.29
C LEU A 334 14.59 11.98 1.45
N PRO A 335 14.28 12.74 0.37
CA PRO A 335 13.27 13.79 0.42
C PRO A 335 11.88 13.23 0.78
N ALA A 336 11.03 14.05 1.39
CA ALA A 336 9.69 13.63 1.82
C ALA A 336 8.77 13.12 0.69
N TRP A 337 9.04 13.51 -0.55
CA TRP A 337 8.30 13.08 -1.75
C TRP A 337 8.99 11.93 -2.50
N ASP A 338 10.01 11.31 -1.91
CA ASP A 338 10.71 10.19 -2.52
C ASP A 338 9.73 9.01 -2.73
N PRO A 339 9.75 8.34 -3.91
CA PRO A 339 8.83 7.25 -4.21
C PRO A 339 8.92 6.07 -3.25
N MET A 340 10.05 5.87 -2.54
CA MET A 340 10.17 4.82 -1.52
C MET A 340 9.36 5.13 -0.24
N GLY A 341 8.75 6.31 -0.13
CA GLY A 341 7.83 6.63 0.96
C GLY A 341 6.36 6.25 0.68
N ALA A 342 6.06 5.74 -0.51
CA ALA A 342 4.68 5.42 -0.89
C ALA A 342 4.18 4.14 -0.20
N LEU A 343 3.13 4.27 0.62
CA LEU A 343 2.29 3.16 1.07
C LEU A 343 0.83 3.53 0.76
N ALA A 344 0.06 2.55 0.28
CA ALA A 344 -1.20 2.73 -0.45
C ALA A 344 -2.40 3.22 0.37
#